data_AF-W4F290-F1
#
_entry.id   AF-W4F290-F1
#
_cell.length_a   1.000
_cell.length_b   1.000
_cell.length_c   1.000
_cell.angle_alpha   90.00
_cell.angle_beta   90.00
_cell.angle_gamma   90.00
#
_symmetry.space_group_name_H-M   'P 1'
#
loop_
_entity.id
_entity.type
_entity.pdbx_description
1 polymer ?
#
loop_
_entity_poly.entity_id
_entity_poly.type
_entity_poly.pdbx_seq_one_letter_code
_entity_poly.pdbx_strand_id
1 'polypeptide(L)'
;MKSRTRYGIPKKEDFKLSPTVTKDLIELHTNHHKNFDQFNDNPDSLYIPIRWIPHCTIANRLSPVKLSKAFDYCSQRNATISGQIKEVALIDVYSKNKAPIIYSKIFAE
;
A
#
# COMPACT_ATOMS: atom_id res chain seq x y z
N MET A 1 -3.31 -19.65 16.93
CA MET A 1 -4.56 -19.18 17.61
C MET A 1 -4.18 -18.58 18.96
N LYS A 2 -4.77 -17.41 19.29
CA LYS A 2 -4.58 -16.53 20.47
C LYS A 2 -3.48 -15.45 20.36
N SER A 3 -3.81 -14.33 19.71
CA SER A 3 -3.14 -13.05 19.93
C SER A 3 -3.62 -12.46 21.26
N ARG A 4 -2.70 -12.22 22.20
CA ARG A 4 -2.97 -11.42 23.41
C ARG A 4 -3.25 -9.97 23.01
N THR A 5 -4.52 -9.57 23.02
CA THR A 5 -4.94 -8.17 23.03
C THR A 5 -4.69 -7.61 24.44
N ARG A 6 -3.87 -6.56 24.53
CA ARG A 6 -3.85 -5.71 25.74
C ARG A 6 -5.21 -5.03 25.85
N TYR A 7 -5.80 -5.13 27.03
CA TYR A 7 -7.13 -4.68 27.42
C TYR A 7 -7.57 -3.34 26.79
N GLY A 8 -8.72 -3.35 26.12
CA GLY A 8 -9.65 -2.20 26.02
C GLY A 8 -9.46 -1.19 24.88
N ILE A 9 -8.36 -1.18 24.13
CA ILE A 9 -8.21 -0.25 23.00
C ILE A 9 -8.62 -0.97 21.70
N PRO A 10 -9.66 -0.51 20.99
CA PRO A 10 -10.00 -1.06 19.68
C PRO A 10 -8.79 -0.96 18.77
N LYS A 11 -8.38 -2.08 18.16
CA LYS A 11 -7.39 -2.03 17.08
C LYS A 11 -7.88 -1.05 16.02
N LYS A 12 -6.98 -0.17 15.61
CA LYS A 12 -7.22 0.73 14.49
C LYS A 12 -6.65 0.05 13.25
N GLU A 13 -7.44 0.01 12.20
CA GLU A 13 -7.12 -0.71 10.96
C GLU A 13 -7.13 0.26 9.78
N ASP A 14 -6.41 -0.11 8.71
CA ASP A 14 -6.35 0.68 7.48
C ASP A 14 -7.35 0.15 6.46
N PHE A 15 -7.98 1.03 5.69
CA PHE A 15 -8.88 0.70 4.59
C PHE A 15 -8.14 0.85 3.26
N LYS A 16 -8.15 -0.21 2.46
CA LYS A 16 -7.29 -0.38 1.29
C LYS A 16 -8.10 -0.78 0.07
N LEU A 17 -7.75 -0.26 -1.10
CA LEU A 17 -8.18 -0.80 -2.38
C LEU A 17 -7.07 -1.67 -2.97
N SER A 18 -7.44 -2.83 -3.49
CA SER A 18 -6.52 -3.71 -4.20
C SER A 18 -6.77 -3.55 -5.71
N PRO A 19 -5.73 -3.27 -6.52
CA PRO A 19 -5.88 -3.26 -7.96
C PRO A 19 -6.04 -4.68 -8.50
N THR A 20 -6.56 -4.79 -9.72
CA THR A 20 -6.37 -6.02 -10.51
C THR A 20 -4.87 -6.22 -10.75
N VAL A 21 -4.33 -7.37 -10.33
CA VAL A 21 -2.90 -7.67 -10.50
C VAL A 21 -2.62 -8.00 -11.97
N THR A 22 -1.89 -7.12 -12.65
CA THR A 22 -1.45 -7.30 -14.04
C THR A 22 -0.01 -7.78 -14.11
N LYS A 23 0.40 -8.33 -15.26
CA LYS A 23 1.80 -8.72 -15.51
C LYS A 23 2.74 -7.52 -15.38
N ASP A 24 2.39 -6.40 -15.99
CA ASP A 24 3.18 -5.17 -15.97
C ASP A 24 3.40 -4.64 -14.54
N LEU A 25 2.39 -4.75 -13.67
CA LEU A 25 2.51 -4.35 -12.27
C LEU A 25 3.51 -5.22 -11.50
N ILE A 26 3.44 -6.54 -11.72
CA ILE A 26 4.36 -7.50 -11.10
C ILE A 26 5.78 -7.33 -11.65
N GLU A 27 5.92 -7.07 -12.95
CA GLU A 27 7.21 -6.81 -13.59
C GLU A 27 7.85 -5.52 -13.08
N LEU A 28 7.08 -4.43 -12.99
CA LEU A 28 7.54 -3.15 -12.41
C LEU A 28 8.13 -3.38 -11.01
N HIS A 29 7.38 -4.09 -10.15
CA HIS A 29 7.80 -4.38 -8.79
C HIS A 29 9.02 -5.31 -8.72
N THR A 30 9.06 -6.34 -9.56
CA THR A 30 10.17 -7.29 -9.62
C THR A 30 11.45 -6.60 -10.09
N ASN A 31 11.36 -5.75 -11.11
CA ASN A 31 12.49 -4.99 -11.64
C ASN A 31 12.96 -3.94 -10.63
N HIS A 32 12.05 -3.29 -9.89
CA HIS A 32 12.41 -2.44 -8.75
C HIS A 32 13.24 -3.24 -7.74
N HIS A 33 12.74 -4.37 -7.25
CA HIS A 33 13.49 -5.17 -6.27
C HIS A 33 14.86 -5.62 -6.76
N LYS A 34 14.98 -6.05 -8.02
CA LYS A 34 16.28 -6.45 -8.61
C LYS A 34 17.26 -5.27 -8.70
N ASN A 35 16.82 -4.11 -9.18
CA ASN A 35 17.69 -2.94 -9.37
C ASN A 35 18.14 -2.31 -8.04
N PHE A 36 17.36 -2.49 -6.97
CA PHE A 36 17.63 -1.96 -5.64
C PHE A 36 18.02 -3.05 -4.62
N ASP A 37 18.41 -4.25 -5.07
CA ASP A 37 18.66 -5.42 -4.21
C ASP A 37 19.73 -5.16 -3.12
N GLN A 38 20.75 -4.35 -3.43
CA GLN A 38 21.77 -3.95 -2.46
C GLN A 38 21.23 -3.19 -1.23
N PHE A 39 20.01 -2.63 -1.32
CA PHE A 39 19.35 -1.91 -0.23
C PHE A 39 18.30 -2.78 0.50
N ASN A 40 18.17 -4.04 0.13
CA ASN A 40 17.23 -4.96 0.77
C ASN A 40 17.81 -5.51 2.09
N ASP A 41 17.60 -4.75 3.16
CA ASP A 41 18.09 -5.06 4.51
C ASP A 41 17.12 -5.95 5.33
N ASN A 42 15.90 -6.17 4.83
CA ASN A 42 14.85 -6.88 5.54
C ASN A 42 14.24 -8.03 4.71
N PRO A 43 14.75 -9.28 4.87
CA PRO A 43 14.22 -10.44 4.14
C PRO A 43 12.79 -10.82 4.54
N ASP A 44 12.28 -10.30 5.66
CA ASP A 44 10.91 -10.53 6.11
C ASP A 44 9.91 -9.45 5.67
N SER A 45 10.38 -8.47 4.90
CA SER A 45 9.51 -7.43 4.35
C SER A 45 8.35 -8.02 3.56
N LEU A 46 7.14 -7.50 3.79
CA LEU A 46 5.96 -7.82 2.99
C LEU A 46 6.05 -7.27 1.56
N TYR A 47 7.05 -6.44 1.28
CA TYR A 47 7.25 -5.87 -0.04
C TYR A 47 8.21 -6.69 -0.90
N ILE A 48 8.82 -7.79 -0.43
CA ILE A 48 9.63 -8.61 -1.34
C ILE A 48 8.78 -9.28 -2.44
N PRO A 49 9.37 -9.66 -3.59
CA PRO A 49 8.68 -10.44 -4.60
C PRO A 49 8.00 -11.67 -3.97
N ILE A 50 6.85 -12.08 -4.49
CA ILE A 50 5.99 -13.18 -3.98
C ILE A 50 5.19 -12.81 -2.71
N ARG A 51 5.72 -11.99 -1.79
CA ARG A 51 4.99 -11.58 -0.57
C ARG A 51 4.18 -10.31 -0.74
N TRP A 52 4.52 -9.50 -1.74
CA TRP A 52 3.83 -8.23 -2.01
C TRP A 52 2.38 -8.40 -2.42
N ILE A 53 1.49 -7.77 -1.64
CA ILE A 53 0.07 -7.60 -1.96
C ILE A 53 -0.12 -6.13 -2.37
N PRO A 54 -0.23 -5.81 -3.68
CA PRO A 54 -0.40 -4.42 -4.12
C PRO A 54 -1.70 -3.85 -3.57
N HIS A 55 -1.62 -2.64 -3.03
CA HIS A 55 -2.78 -1.93 -2.52
C HIS A 55 -2.55 -0.42 -2.49
N CYS A 56 -3.65 0.33 -2.53
CA CYS A 56 -3.67 1.75 -2.24
C CYS A 56 -4.43 1.96 -0.92
N THR A 57 -3.76 2.49 0.09
CA THR A 57 -4.42 2.82 1.35
C THR A 57 -5.22 4.12 1.19
N ILE A 58 -6.53 4.05 1.38
CA ILE A 58 -7.43 5.21 1.27
C ILE A 58 -7.61 5.90 2.61
N ALA A 59 -7.62 5.13 3.69
CA ALA A 59 -7.77 5.68 5.03
C ALA A 59 -6.94 4.87 6.03
N ASN A 60 -6.26 5.57 6.92
CA ASN A 60 -5.43 4.97 7.96
C ASN A 60 -6.11 5.04 9.33
N ARG A 61 -5.81 4.08 10.20
CA ARG A 61 -6.14 4.12 11.63
C ARG A 61 -7.64 4.33 11.93
N LEU A 62 -8.51 3.64 11.19
CA LEU A 62 -9.95 3.68 11.41
C LEU A 62 -10.34 2.88 12.66
N SER A 63 -11.31 3.38 13.42
CA SER A 63 -12.00 2.54 14.40
C SER A 63 -12.86 1.49 13.67
N PRO A 64 -13.22 0.37 14.32
CA PRO A 64 -14.06 -0.66 13.70
C PRO A 64 -15.37 -0.12 13.09
N VAL A 65 -16.02 0.82 13.78
CA VAL A 65 -17.24 1.48 13.28
C VAL A 65 -16.99 2.28 12.00
N LYS A 66 -15.87 3.02 11.93
CA LYS A 66 -15.52 3.78 10.72
C LYS A 66 -15.09 2.86 9.57
N LEU A 67 -14.41 1.76 9.87
CA LEU A 67 -14.04 0.76 8.88
C LEU A 67 -15.27 0.13 8.24
N SER A 68 -16.27 -0.28 9.04
CA SER A 68 -17.56 -0.78 8.53
C SER A 68 -18.24 0.23 7.63
N LYS A 69 -18.36 1.49 8.06
CA LYS A 69 -18.98 2.55 7.26
C LYS A 69 -18.24 2.80 5.94
N ALA A 70 -16.91 2.76 5.95
CA ALA A 70 -16.12 2.92 4.72
C ALA A 70 -16.37 1.75 3.76
N PHE A 71 -16.41 0.52 4.27
CA PHE A 71 -16.76 -0.65 3.49
C PHE A 71 -18.16 -0.53 2.88
N ASP A 72 -19.19 -0.27 3.69
CA ASP A 72 -20.58 -0.14 3.22
C ASP A 72 -20.71 0.94 2.13
N TYR A 73 -20.05 2.08 2.35
CA TYR A 73 -20.04 3.19 1.39
C TYR A 73 -19.37 2.81 0.07
N CYS A 74 -18.24 2.10 0.10
CA CYS A 74 -17.53 1.68 -1.09
C CYS A 74 -18.24 0.53 -1.82
N SER A 75 -18.78 -0.45 -1.10
CA SER A 75 -19.48 -1.61 -1.69
C SER A 75 -20.76 -1.25 -2.43
N GLN A 76 -21.41 -0.13 -2.08
CA GLN A 76 -22.58 0.37 -2.81
C GLN A 76 -22.21 1.08 -4.13
N ARG A 77 -20.92 1.38 -4.34
CA ARG A 77 -20.43 2.03 -5.55
C ARG A 77 -19.83 0.96 -6.46
N ASN A 78 -20.67 0.40 -7.33
CA ASN A 78 -20.29 -0.62 -8.33
C ASN A 78 -19.45 -0.07 -9.50
N ALA A 79 -18.68 1.00 -9.30
CA ALA A 79 -17.86 1.59 -10.35
C ALA A 79 -16.47 0.97 -10.34
N THR A 80 -16.11 0.29 -11.42
CA THR A 80 -14.72 -0.10 -11.69
C THR A 80 -13.87 1.16 -11.77
N ILE A 81 -12.81 1.23 -10.95
CA ILE A 81 -11.81 2.29 -11.02
C ILE A 81 -10.71 1.82 -11.96
N SER A 82 -10.53 2.55 -13.06
CA SER A 82 -9.44 2.33 -14.01
C SER A 82 -8.36 3.41 -13.81
N GLY A 83 -7.10 3.03 -13.94
CA GLY A 83 -5.97 3.95 -13.81
C GLY A 83 -4.70 3.38 -14.41
N GLN A 84 -3.72 4.24 -14.62
CA GLN A 84 -2.39 3.90 -15.11
C GLN A 84 -1.34 4.50 -14.17
N ILE A 85 -0.26 3.76 -13.91
CA ILE A 85 0.90 4.32 -13.20
C ILE A 85 1.65 5.21 -14.18
N LYS A 86 1.74 6.52 -13.87
CA LYS A 86 2.40 7.53 -14.71
C LYS A 86 3.74 8.00 -14.16
N GLU A 87 3.99 7.75 -12.87
CA GLU A 87 5.15 8.28 -12.17
C GLU A 87 5.54 7.37 -11.01
N VAL A 88 6.83 7.33 -10.69
CA VAL A 88 7.37 6.76 -9.44
C VAL A 88 8.14 7.84 -8.70
N ALA A 89 7.90 7.95 -7.40
CA ALA A 89 8.54 8.92 -6.52
C ALA A 89 9.34 8.23 -5.40
N LEU A 90 10.54 8.73 -5.13
CA LEU A 90 11.30 8.45 -3.92
C LEU A 90 10.92 9.50 -2.86
N ILE A 91 10.52 9.03 -1.68
CA ILE A 91 10.07 9.88 -0.58
C ILE A 91 10.96 9.73 0.66
N ASP A 92 11.07 10.81 1.44
CA ASP A 92 11.65 10.75 2.78
C ASP A 92 10.57 10.38 3.81
N VAL A 93 10.80 9.34 4.61
CA VAL A 93 9.89 8.89 5.68
C VAL A 93 10.41 9.17 7.10
N TYR A 94 11.59 9.78 7.27
CA TYR A 94 12.14 10.11 8.58
C TYR A 94 11.36 11.24 9.28
N SER A 95 10.80 12.16 8.49
CA SER A 95 10.02 13.28 9.01
C SER A 95 8.63 12.84 9.46
N LYS A 96 8.33 12.90 10.76
CA LYS A 96 6.99 12.57 11.28
C LYS A 96 5.90 13.39 10.57
N ASN A 97 4.86 12.71 10.10
CA ASN A 97 3.70 13.27 9.39
C ASN A 97 4.01 13.99 8.07
N LYS A 98 5.21 13.80 7.51
CA LYS A 98 5.57 14.30 6.18
C LYS A 98 6.14 13.15 5.35
N ALA A 99 5.96 13.25 4.05
CA ALA A 99 6.55 12.34 3.08
C ALA A 99 6.98 13.16 1.85
N PRO A 100 7.94 14.09 1.98
CA PRO A 100 8.35 14.92 0.85
C PRO A 100 8.96 14.03 -0.23
N ILE A 101 8.64 14.36 -1.48
CA ILE A 101 9.25 13.73 -2.66
C ILE A 101 10.67 14.28 -2.78
N ILE A 102 11.65 13.39 -2.73
CA ILE A 102 13.08 13.70 -2.92
C ILE A 102 13.41 13.69 -4.41
N TYR A 103 12.83 12.72 -5.14
CA TYR A 103 13.02 12.56 -6.56
C TYR A 103 11.78 11.90 -7.16
N SER A 104 11.47 12.20 -8.41
CA SER A 104 10.47 11.44 -9.14
C SER A 104 10.83 11.27 -10.61
N LYS A 105 10.27 10.22 -11.19
CA LYS A 105 10.42 9.89 -12.60
C LYS A 105 9.04 9.64 -13.20
N ILE A 106 8.66 10.52 -14.12
CA ILE A 106 7.48 10.34 -14.96
C ILE A 106 7.84 9.37 -16.08
N PHE A 107 6.95 8.41 -16.35
CA PHE A 107 7.07 7.50 -17.47
C PHE A 107 6.70 8.24 -18.76
N ALA A 108 7.52 8.05 -19.81
CA ALA A 108 7.18 8.57 -21.13
C ALA A 108 5.86 7.94 -21.61
N GLU A 109 5.05 8.74 -22.30
CA GLU A 109 3.78 8.28 -22.89
C GLU A 109 3.97 7.30 -24.04
#